data_AF-A0A2E4J7P6-F1
#
_entry.id   AF-A0A2E4J7P6-F1
#
_cell.length_a   1.000
_cell.length_b   1.000
_cell.length_c   1.000
_cell.angle_alpha   90.00
_cell.angle_beta   90.00
_cell.angle_gamma   90.00
#
_symmetry.space_group_name_H-M   'P 1'
#
loop_
_entity.id
_entity.type
_entity.pdbx_description
1 polymer ?
#
loop_
_entity_poly.entity_id
_entity_poly.type
_entity_poly.pdbx_seq_one_letter_code
_entity_poly.pdbx_strand_id
1 'polypeptide(L)'
;MLIFGILLSFMVIKMVTKILFKLIIVVLIITGLFVTYQVFSGTNIIDSVTILYCDNENRDEVKCQCFVEPIITDLKSRFNEQELLELKAQKLRANTEFIKSYKLQEQNIKTCFTDHNSSSILEEILQDIKSSGLKILK
;
A
#
# COMPACT_ATOMS: atom_id res chain seq x y z
N MET A 1 -35.98 -42.55 22.79
CA MET A 1 -36.04 -41.06 22.88
C MET A 1 -34.67 -40.40 22.99
N LEU A 2 -33.72 -40.93 23.77
CA LEU A 2 -32.37 -40.33 23.95
C LEU A 2 -31.58 -40.14 22.64
N ILE A 3 -31.60 -41.13 21.74
CA ILE A 3 -30.87 -41.08 20.45
C ILE A 3 -31.38 -39.94 19.55
N PHE A 4 -32.69 -39.70 19.55
CA PHE A 4 -33.31 -38.64 18.75
C PHE A 4 -32.95 -37.25 19.28
N GLY A 5 -32.84 -37.09 20.61
CA GLY A 5 -32.39 -35.85 21.23
C GLY A 5 -30.93 -35.50 20.92
N ILE A 6 -30.05 -36.51 20.84
CA ILE A 6 -28.64 -36.35 20.47
C ILE A 6 -28.52 -35.92 19.00
N LEU A 7 -29.28 -36.55 18.11
CA LEU A 7 -29.31 -36.21 16.68
C LEU A 7 -29.78 -34.76 16.44
N LEU A 8 -30.85 -34.33 17.12
CA LEU A 8 -31.35 -32.96 17.05
C LEU A 8 -30.31 -31.95 17.57
N SER A 9 -29.69 -32.23 18.72
CA SER A 9 -28.63 -31.36 19.26
C SER A 9 -27.45 -31.21 18.31
N PHE A 10 -27.00 -32.32 17.70
CA PHE A 10 -25.90 -32.29 16.73
C PHE A 10 -26.24 -31.45 15.50
N MET A 11 -27.48 -31.55 15.00
CA MET A 11 -27.93 -30.77 13.85
C MET A 11 -27.96 -29.26 14.15
N VAL A 12 -28.42 -28.87 15.35
CA VAL A 12 -28.43 -27.47 15.80
C VAL A 12 -27.00 -26.94 15.95
N ILE A 13 -26.09 -27.70 16.57
CA ILE A 13 -24.68 -27.32 16.73
C ILE A 13 -24.01 -27.12 15.36
N LYS A 14 -24.26 -28.01 14.40
CA LYS A 14 -23.72 -27.91 13.04
C LYS A 14 -24.23 -26.67 12.29
N MET A 15 -25.49 -26.28 12.52
CA MET A 15 -26.06 -25.08 11.93
C MET A 15 -25.48 -23.80 12.54
N VAL A 16 -25.38 -23.76 13.88
CA VAL A 16 -24.82 -22.62 14.63
C VAL A 16 -23.35 -22.40 14.30
N THR A 17 -22.55 -23.46 14.27
CA THR A 17 -21.12 -23.39 13.92
C THR A 17 -20.88 -22.87 12.49
N LYS A 18 -21.75 -23.24 11.53
CA LYS A 18 -21.69 -22.72 10.16
C LYS A 18 -21.98 -21.22 10.07
N ILE A 19 -22.90 -20.72 10.90
CA ILE A 19 -23.22 -19.28 10.99
C ILE A 19 -22.09 -18.51 11.67
N LEU A 20 -21.58 -19.03 12.79
CA LEU A 20 -20.42 -18.47 13.51
C LEU A 20 -19.18 -18.36 12.60
N PHE A 21 -18.88 -19.40 11.82
CA PHE A 21 -17.74 -19.37 10.90
C PHE A 21 -17.88 -18.28 9.83
N LYS A 22 -19.08 -18.09 9.28
CA LYS A 22 -19.36 -16.98 8.35
C LYS A 22 -19.18 -15.62 9.01
N LEU A 23 -19.65 -15.45 10.24
CA LEU A 23 -19.45 -14.21 11.00
C LEU A 23 -17.98 -13.91 11.25
N ILE A 24 -17.19 -14.91 11.63
CA ILE A 24 -15.73 -14.76 11.82
C ILE A 24 -15.07 -14.30 10.51
N ILE A 25 -15.42 -14.90 9.37
CA ILE A 25 -14.90 -14.46 8.06
C ILE A 25 -15.26 -13.01 7.78
N VAL A 26 -16.52 -12.62 8.00
CA VAL A 26 -16.96 -11.23 7.78
C VAL A 26 -16.19 -10.26 8.68
N VAL A 27 -16.02 -10.59 9.96
CA VAL A 27 -15.23 -9.78 10.90
C VAL A 27 -13.78 -9.67 10.44
N LEU A 28 -13.16 -10.76 9.99
CA LEU A 28 -11.79 -10.76 9.45
C LEU A 28 -11.64 -9.88 8.20
N ILE A 29 -12.64 -9.87 7.31
CA ILE A 29 -12.63 -8.99 6.14
C ILE A 29 -12.73 -7.53 6.57
N ILE A 30 -13.63 -7.20 7.50
CA ILE A 30 -13.82 -5.83 7.99
C ILE A 30 -12.55 -5.34 8.69
N THR A 31 -11.94 -6.13 9.57
CA THR A 31 -10.69 -5.76 10.23
C THR A 31 -9.55 -5.65 9.24
N GLY A 32 -9.45 -6.55 8.25
CA GLY A 32 -8.47 -6.46 7.17
C GLY A 32 -8.60 -5.15 6.38
N LEU A 33 -9.82 -4.77 5.99
CA LEU A 33 -10.09 -3.51 5.30
C LEU A 33 -9.75 -2.29 6.18
N PHE A 34 -10.11 -2.33 7.47
CA PHE A 34 -9.83 -1.23 8.41
C PHE A 34 -8.33 -1.03 8.63
N VAL A 35 -7.57 -2.11 8.82
CA VAL A 35 -6.10 -2.05 8.96
C VAL A 35 -5.47 -1.54 7.67
N THR A 36 -5.90 -2.05 6.51
CA THR A 36 -5.39 -1.58 5.21
C THR A 36 -5.68 -0.09 5.03
N TYR A 37 -6.89 0.36 5.38
CA TYR A 37 -7.28 1.77 5.36
C TYR A 37 -6.41 2.62 6.28
N GLN A 38 -6.14 2.20 7.52
CA GLN A 38 -5.28 2.92 8.45
C GLN A 38 -3.85 3.04 7.94
N VAL A 39 -3.28 1.97 7.38
CA VAL A 39 -1.93 1.98 6.79
C VAL A 39 -1.87 2.93 5.58
N PHE A 40 -2.84 2.86 4.68
CA PHE A 40 -2.90 3.72 3.49
C PHE A 40 -3.30 5.17 3.79
N SER A 41 -3.97 5.43 4.92
CA SER A 41 -4.36 6.76 5.38
C SER A 41 -3.38 7.36 6.39
N GLY A 42 -2.38 6.58 6.86
CA GLY A 42 -1.43 7.01 7.87
C GLY A 42 -0.41 8.01 7.34
N THR A 43 0.10 7.80 6.13
CA THR A 43 1.20 8.59 5.56
C THR A 43 0.96 8.94 4.09
N ASN A 44 1.46 10.12 3.71
CA ASN A 44 1.56 10.51 2.32
C ASN A 44 2.81 9.86 1.72
N ILE A 45 2.63 8.92 0.80
CA ILE A 45 3.74 8.19 0.19
C ILE A 45 4.65 9.12 -0.61
N ILE A 46 4.08 10.17 -1.23
CA ILE A 46 4.81 11.15 -2.04
C ILE A 46 5.91 11.80 -1.20
N ASP A 47 5.54 12.30 -0.01
CA ASP A 47 6.50 12.97 0.88
C ASP A 47 7.45 11.93 1.51
N SER A 48 6.93 10.76 1.90
CA SER A 48 7.75 9.69 2.49
C SER A 48 8.90 9.25 1.57
N VAL A 49 8.63 8.97 0.29
CA VAL A 49 9.68 8.50 -0.64
C VAL A 49 10.60 9.65 -1.07
N THR A 50 10.09 10.88 -1.10
CA THR A 50 10.91 12.07 -1.37
C THR A 50 11.92 12.28 -0.24
N ILE A 51 11.47 12.18 1.02
CA ILE A 51 12.37 12.29 2.18
C ILE A 51 13.38 11.13 2.19
N LEU A 52 12.92 9.91 1.89
CA LEU A 52 13.75 8.72 1.98
C LEU A 52 14.90 8.69 0.97
N TYR A 53 14.69 9.22 -0.25
CA TYR A 53 15.66 9.08 -1.33
C TYR A 53 16.21 10.40 -1.87
N CYS A 54 15.49 11.51 -1.71
CA CYS A 54 15.85 12.81 -2.30
C CYS A 54 16.27 13.88 -1.30
N ASP A 55 16.08 13.68 0.01
CA ASP A 55 16.49 14.66 1.01
C ASP A 55 18.01 14.62 1.24
N ASN A 56 18.62 15.78 1.50
CA ASN A 56 20.07 15.96 1.47
C ASN A 56 20.84 15.07 2.45
N GLU A 57 20.21 14.66 3.55
CA GLU A 57 20.84 13.79 4.55
C GLU A 57 20.85 12.31 4.14
N ASN A 58 19.91 11.88 3.29
CA ASN A 58 19.73 10.47 2.88
C ASN A 58 19.68 10.31 1.36
N ARG A 59 20.30 11.24 0.62
CA ARG A 59 20.17 11.31 -0.84
C ARG A 59 20.81 10.10 -1.51
N ASP A 60 19.97 9.25 -2.05
CA ASP A 60 20.35 8.22 -3.00
C ASP A 60 20.05 8.78 -4.39
N GLU A 61 21.10 9.25 -5.07
CA GLU A 61 20.98 9.97 -6.34
C GLU A 61 20.28 9.13 -7.41
N VAL A 62 20.55 7.83 -7.45
CA VAL A 62 19.94 6.91 -8.43
C VAL A 62 18.48 6.67 -8.07
N LYS A 63 18.14 6.39 -6.80
CA LYS A 63 16.74 6.19 -6.40
C LYS A 63 15.92 7.47 -6.52
N CYS A 64 16.50 8.62 -6.21
CA CYS A 64 15.83 9.90 -6.39
C CYS A 64 15.53 10.18 -7.87
N GLN A 65 16.55 10.12 -8.72
CA GLN A 65 16.44 10.44 -10.14
C GLN A 65 15.63 9.40 -10.92
N CYS A 66 15.82 8.10 -10.64
CA CYS A 66 15.20 7.04 -11.42
C CYS A 66 13.83 6.61 -10.89
N PHE A 67 13.51 6.80 -9.61
CA PHE A 67 12.23 6.38 -9.04
C PHE A 67 11.35 7.55 -8.62
N VAL A 68 11.86 8.50 -7.84
CA VAL A 68 11.04 9.60 -7.30
C VAL A 68 10.74 10.65 -8.36
N GLU A 69 11.75 11.16 -9.05
CA GLU A 69 11.58 12.27 -10.02
C GLU A 69 10.60 11.97 -11.16
N PRO A 70 10.59 10.79 -11.81
CA PRO A 70 9.64 10.51 -12.89
C PRO A 70 8.20 10.55 -12.38
N ILE A 71 7.96 10.04 -11.16
CA ILE A 71 6.64 10.03 -10.53
C ILE A 71 6.21 11.46 -10.17
N ILE A 72 7.10 12.26 -9.55
CA ILE A 72 6.78 13.65 -9.18
C ILE A 72 6.56 14.50 -10.42
N THR A 73 7.34 14.29 -11.48
CA THR A 73 7.19 15.02 -12.75
C THR A 73 5.86 14.71 -13.41
N ASP A 74 5.45 13.43 -13.44
CA ASP A 74 4.12 13.04 -13.92
C ASP A 74 3.00 13.71 -13.10
N LEU A 75 3.12 13.71 -11.77
CA LEU A 75 2.13 14.38 -10.91
C LEU A 75 2.06 15.88 -11.17
N LYS A 76 3.20 16.57 -11.28
CA LYS A 76 3.25 18.01 -11.59
C LYS A 76 2.73 18.35 -12.99
N SER A 77 2.74 17.40 -13.92
CA SER A 77 2.13 17.58 -15.24
C SER A 77 0.60 17.50 -15.22
N ARG A 78 0.02 16.82 -14.22
CA ARG A 78 -1.43 16.57 -14.10
C ARG A 78 -2.12 17.45 -13.06
N PHE A 79 -1.35 18.01 -12.13
CA PHE A 79 -1.84 18.83 -11.03
C PHE A 79 -1.00 20.11 -10.96
N ASN A 80 -1.66 21.26 -10.85
CA ASN A 80 -0.96 22.50 -10.53
C ASN A 80 -0.45 22.49 -9.07
N GLU A 81 0.36 23.47 -8.68
CA GLU A 81 1.01 23.48 -7.35
C GLU A 81 -0.01 23.46 -6.19
N GLN A 82 -1.12 24.18 -6.33
CA GLN A 82 -2.15 24.22 -5.29
C GLN A 82 -2.92 22.90 -5.21
N GLU A 83 -3.28 22.31 -6.35
CA GLU A 83 -3.90 20.99 -6.42
C GLU A 83 -2.98 19.89 -5.88
N LEU A 84 -1.67 20.03 -6.07
CA LEU A 84 -0.69 19.08 -5.55
C LEU A 84 -0.60 19.17 -4.02
N LEU A 85 -0.67 20.37 -3.44
CA LEU A 85 -0.73 20.55 -1.98
C LEU A 85 -2.02 19.95 -1.40
N GLU A 86 -3.16 20.19 -2.05
CA GLU A 86 -4.44 19.59 -1.65
C GLU A 86 -4.44 18.06 -1.79
N LEU A 87 -3.81 17.55 -2.86
CA LEU A 87 -3.63 16.12 -3.08
C LEU A 87 -2.83 15.50 -1.94
N LYS A 88 -1.70 16.11 -1.57
CA LYS A 88 -0.84 15.66 -0.47
C LYS A 88 -1.55 15.63 0.89
N ALA A 89 -2.47 16.58 1.14
CA ALA A 89 -3.32 16.56 2.33
C ALA A 89 -4.32 15.39 2.33
N GLN A 90 -4.76 14.95 1.14
CA GLN A 90 -5.66 13.81 0.96
C GLN A 90 -4.87 12.49 0.79
N LYS A 91 -4.28 11.99 1.88
CA LYS A 91 -3.33 10.84 1.88
C LYS A 91 -3.74 9.64 1.02
N LEU A 92 -5.00 9.19 1.10
CA LEU A 92 -5.50 8.08 0.27
C LEU A 92 -5.46 8.41 -1.22
N ARG A 93 -5.88 9.62 -1.59
CA ARG A 93 -5.87 10.11 -2.96
C ARG A 93 -4.43 10.34 -3.43
N ALA A 94 -3.56 10.90 -2.60
CA ALA A 94 -2.13 11.02 -2.87
C ALA A 94 -1.50 9.66 -3.19
N ASN A 95 -1.75 8.66 -2.35
CA ASN A 95 -1.20 7.32 -2.53
C ASN A 95 -1.76 6.65 -3.79
N THR A 96 -3.04 6.86 -4.09
CA THR A 96 -3.68 6.37 -5.32
C THR A 96 -3.05 7.00 -6.57
N GLU A 97 -2.89 8.31 -6.58
CA GLU A 97 -2.28 9.03 -7.70
C GLU A 97 -0.80 8.72 -7.85
N PHE A 98 -0.08 8.51 -6.75
CA PHE A 98 1.30 8.04 -6.76
C PHE A 98 1.43 6.67 -7.43
N ILE A 99 0.60 5.69 -7.04
CA ILE A 99 0.60 4.35 -7.67
C ILE A 99 0.27 4.44 -9.16
N LYS A 100 -0.68 5.32 -9.53
CA LYS A 100 -1.04 5.55 -10.92
C LYS A 100 0.15 6.11 -11.72
N SER A 101 0.81 7.14 -11.20
CA SER A 101 2.01 7.73 -11.82
C SER A 101 3.16 6.73 -11.91
N TYR A 102 3.41 5.93 -10.86
CA TYR A 102 4.39 4.85 -10.89
C TYR A 102 4.12 3.87 -12.04
N LYS A 103 2.88 3.41 -12.22
CA LYS A 103 2.53 2.48 -13.31
C LYS A 103 2.71 3.11 -14.69
N LEU A 104 2.38 4.40 -14.85
CA LEU A 104 2.57 5.11 -16.11
C LEU A 104 4.05 5.29 -16.45
N GLN A 105 4.88 5.52 -15.43
CA GLN A 105 6.32 5.76 -15.59
C GLN A 105 7.16 4.49 -15.41
N GLU A 106 6.54 3.32 -15.25
CA GLU A 106 7.24 2.07 -14.87
C GLU A 106 8.37 1.71 -15.83
N GLN A 107 8.15 1.89 -17.14
CA GLN A 107 9.18 1.62 -18.15
C GLN A 107 10.31 2.64 -18.06
N ASN A 108 10.01 3.92 -17.89
CA ASN A 108 11.02 4.98 -17.75
C ASN A 108 11.89 4.76 -16.50
N ILE A 109 11.25 4.36 -15.39
CA ILE A 109 11.92 4.00 -14.14
C ILE A 109 12.86 2.81 -14.37
N LYS A 110 12.37 1.74 -15.02
CA LYS A 110 13.17 0.54 -15.33
C LYS A 110 14.36 0.84 -16.24
N THR A 111 14.14 1.63 -17.29
CA THR A 111 15.20 2.05 -18.21
C THR A 111 16.26 2.87 -17.48
N CYS A 112 15.85 3.86 -16.67
CA CYS A 112 16.79 4.65 -15.87
C CYS A 112 17.64 3.78 -14.93
N PHE A 113 17.03 2.83 -14.20
CA PHE A 113 17.82 1.92 -13.36
C PHE A 113 18.76 1.02 -14.18
N THR A 114 18.37 0.61 -15.37
CA THR A 114 19.21 -0.19 -16.26
C THR A 114 20.42 0.61 -16.75
N ASP A 115 20.22 1.86 -17.13
CA ASP A 115 21.28 2.78 -17.58
C ASP A 115 22.29 3.07 -16.45
N HIS A 116 21.85 3.00 -15.20
CA HIS A 116 22.69 3.13 -14.01
C HIS A 116 23.24 1.78 -13.48
N ASN A 117 23.22 0.70 -14.27
CA ASN A 117 23.67 -0.67 -13.89
C ASN A 117 23.02 -1.20 -12.59
N SER A 118 21.80 -0.77 -12.32
CA SER A 118 21.12 -0.88 -11.03
C SER A 118 19.81 -1.66 -11.13
N SER A 119 19.76 -2.68 -11.99
CA SER A 119 18.53 -3.43 -12.28
C SER A 119 17.93 -4.17 -11.07
N SER A 120 18.72 -4.48 -10.04
CA SER A 120 18.24 -5.06 -8.77
C SER A 120 17.60 -4.04 -7.81
N ILE A 121 17.81 -2.73 -8.03
CA ILE A 121 17.39 -1.68 -7.10
C ILE A 121 15.86 -1.55 -7.04
N LEU A 122 15.14 -1.93 -8.09
CA LEU A 122 13.67 -1.92 -8.08
C LEU A 122 13.10 -2.89 -7.05
N GLU A 123 13.71 -4.07 -6.87
CA GLU A 123 13.31 -5.05 -5.86
C GLU A 123 13.59 -4.53 -4.45
N GLU A 124 14.72 -3.85 -4.27
CA GLU A 124 15.08 -3.20 -3.01
C GLU A 124 14.10 -2.07 -2.65
N ILE A 125 13.70 -1.22 -3.59
CA ILE A 125 12.70 -0.16 -3.36
C ILE A 125 11.35 -0.76 -2.96
N LEU A 126 10.92 -1.83 -3.64
CA LEU A 126 9.69 -2.54 -3.26
C LEU A 126 9.79 -3.12 -1.85
N GLN A 127 10.97 -3.61 -1.46
CA GLN A 127 11.24 -4.11 -0.11
C GLN A 127 11.31 -2.98 0.94
N ASP A 128 11.87 -1.82 0.60
CA ASP A 128 11.95 -0.63 1.45
C ASP A 128 10.55 -0.05 1.72
N ILE A 129 9.71 0.04 0.69
CA ILE A 129 8.30 0.48 0.83
C ILE A 129 7.51 -0.52 1.67
N LYS A 130 7.70 -1.82 1.44
CA LYS A 130 7.03 -2.88 2.22
C LYS A 130 7.46 -2.88 3.69
N SER A 131 8.76 -2.72 3.97
CA SER A 131 9.30 -2.70 5.33
C SER A 131 8.95 -1.41 6.08
N SER A 132 8.91 -0.27 5.38
CA SER A 132 8.48 1.03 5.94
C SER A 132 6.98 1.06 6.21
N GLY A 133 6.16 0.42 5.36
CA GLY A 133 4.74 0.18 5.64
C GLY A 133 4.49 -0.76 6.83
N LEU A 134 5.40 -1.71 7.08
CA LEU A 134 5.36 -2.64 8.21
C LEU A 134 5.78 -2.00 9.54
N LYS A 135 6.64 -0.96 9.53
CA LYS A 135 6.99 -0.20 10.75
C LYS A 135 5.81 0.58 11.34
N ILE A 136 4.70 0.73 10.61
CA ILE A 136 3.44 1.34 11.10
C ILE A 136 2.64 0.35 11.98
N LEU A 137 3.02 -0.93 12.04
CA LEU A 137 2.40 -1.97 12.88
C LEU A 137 3.16 -2.24 14.19
N LYS A 138 4.02 -1.33 14.63
CA LYS A 138 4.72 -1.45 15.91
C LYS A 138 4.22 -0.42 16.92
#